data_AF-A0A7Y3EWL4-F1
#
_entry.id   AF-A0A7Y3EWL4-F1
#
_cell.length_a   1.000
_cell.length_b   1.000
_cell.length_c   1.000
_cell.angle_alpha   90.00
_cell.angle_beta   90.00
_cell.angle_gamma   90.00
#
_symmetry.space_group_name_H-M   'P 1'
#
loop_
_entity.id
_entity.type
_entity.pdbx_description
1 polymer ?
#
loop_
_entity_poly.entity_id
_entity_poly.type
_entity_poly.pdbx_seq_one_letter_code
_entity_poly.pdbx_strand_id
1 'polypeptide(L)'
;MKQTQAVRITFFPLVILLFVTVFTVVSARAVSKEDVEILDRSAKAFASVVKDAKPAVVNIRVEGSVEANPEFEQFFNHPFFERFFGPEYRFQDPQRRKRQQFGAGSGFIINQDGYILTNNHVVEKADKITVTLADNQQVEAKLIGTDPQSDVALIKIDVAGDLPTIPLGNSEALEVGEWVIAIGNPFGLNQTVT
;
A
#
# COMPACT_ATOMS: atom_id res chain seq x y z
N MET A 1 14.27 -22.91 -82.72
CA MET A 1 13.65 -21.86 -81.88
C MET A 1 13.38 -22.44 -80.50
N LYS A 2 14.18 -22.09 -79.48
CA LYS A 2 14.00 -22.61 -78.11
C LYS A 2 13.18 -21.60 -77.30
N GLN A 3 12.08 -22.08 -76.71
CA GLN A 3 11.26 -21.35 -75.75
C GLN A 3 11.96 -21.24 -74.39
N THR A 4 11.77 -20.09 -73.74
CA THR A 4 12.08 -19.86 -72.33
C THR A 4 10.75 -19.58 -71.61
N GLN A 5 10.31 -20.53 -70.81
CA GLN A 5 9.30 -20.41 -69.74
C GLN A 5 9.77 -21.37 -68.63
N ALA A 6 9.51 -21.22 -67.34
CA ALA A 6 9.06 -20.13 -66.50
C ALA A 6 9.28 -20.71 -65.09
N VAL A 7 10.17 -20.16 -64.28
CA VAL A 7 10.32 -20.60 -62.87
C VAL A 7 9.17 -19.96 -62.09
N ARG A 8 8.14 -20.75 -61.79
CA ARG A 8 7.07 -20.33 -60.88
C ARG A 8 6.80 -21.38 -59.81
N ILE A 9 7.05 -20.95 -58.58
CA ILE A 9 6.24 -21.19 -57.37
C ILE A 9 6.24 -22.64 -56.87
N THR A 10 7.23 -22.96 -56.02
CA THR A 10 7.18 -24.16 -55.13
C THR A 10 7.82 -23.92 -53.75
N PHE A 11 8.05 -22.66 -53.36
CA PHE A 11 8.66 -22.33 -52.05
C PHE A 11 7.67 -21.87 -50.97
N PHE A 12 6.40 -21.63 -51.31
CA PHE A 12 5.42 -21.03 -50.39
C PHE A 12 4.88 -21.97 -49.27
N PRO A 13 4.64 -23.29 -49.49
CA PRO A 13 4.06 -24.12 -48.43
C PRO A 13 5.08 -24.55 -47.36
N LEU A 14 6.37 -24.60 -47.68
CA LEU A 14 7.42 -25.02 -46.75
C LEU A 14 7.72 -23.94 -45.69
N VAL A 15 7.67 -22.66 -46.10
CA VAL A 15 7.89 -21.52 -45.19
C VAL A 15 6.74 -21.35 -44.22
N ILE A 16 5.49 -21.61 -44.64
CA ILE A 16 4.32 -21.57 -43.76
C ILE A 16 4.35 -22.74 -42.76
N LEU A 17 4.74 -23.94 -43.18
CA LEU A 17 4.87 -25.09 -42.27
C LEU A 17 5.98 -24.86 -41.22
N LEU A 18 7.10 -24.25 -41.63
CA LEU A 18 8.19 -23.85 -40.75
C LEU A 18 7.74 -22.74 -39.78
N PHE A 19 6.98 -21.76 -40.26
CA PHE A 19 6.43 -20.71 -39.39
C PHE A 19 5.42 -21.26 -38.38
N VAL A 20 4.54 -22.19 -38.78
CA VAL A 20 3.55 -22.80 -37.88
C VAL A 20 4.23 -23.69 -36.84
N THR A 21 5.29 -24.42 -37.20
CA THR A 21 6.07 -25.22 -36.23
C THR A 21 6.93 -24.36 -35.31
N VAL A 22 7.51 -23.27 -35.79
CA VAL A 22 8.23 -22.31 -34.91
C VAL A 22 7.25 -21.59 -33.98
N PHE A 23 6.03 -21.25 -34.44
CA PHE A 23 5.02 -20.60 -33.60
C PHE A 23 4.45 -21.53 -32.52
N THR A 24 4.28 -22.84 -32.79
CA THR A 24 3.83 -23.80 -31.78
C THR A 24 4.91 -24.14 -30.74
N VAL A 25 6.20 -24.12 -31.12
CA VAL A 25 7.31 -24.32 -30.17
C VAL A 25 7.50 -23.12 -29.24
N VAL A 26 7.12 -21.91 -29.66
CA VAL A 26 7.23 -20.70 -28.82
C VAL A 26 6.07 -20.57 -27.81
N SER A 27 4.90 -21.16 -28.05
CA SER A 27 3.72 -20.99 -27.20
C SER A 27 3.58 -21.97 -26.01
N ALA A 28 4.54 -22.86 -25.74
CA ALA A 28 4.45 -23.76 -24.60
C ALA A 28 5.82 -24.14 -24.02
N ARG A 29 6.54 -23.16 -23.45
CA ARG A 29 7.40 -23.53 -22.32
C ARG A 29 6.48 -23.81 -21.15
N ALA A 30 6.10 -25.08 -20.99
CA ALA A 30 5.41 -25.55 -19.79
C ALA A 30 6.27 -25.14 -18.59
N VAL A 31 5.72 -24.28 -17.73
CA VAL A 31 6.32 -23.95 -16.43
C VAL A 31 6.63 -25.29 -15.74
N SER A 32 7.88 -25.48 -15.32
CA SER A 32 8.27 -26.77 -14.74
C SER A 32 7.57 -26.94 -13.39
N LYS A 33 7.33 -28.20 -12.97
CA LYS A 33 6.73 -28.46 -11.64
C LYS A 33 7.56 -27.84 -10.50
N GLU A 34 8.88 -27.74 -10.70
CA GLU A 34 9.82 -27.14 -9.76
C GLU A 34 9.63 -25.61 -9.67
N ASP A 35 9.44 -24.92 -10.80
CA ASP A 35 9.15 -23.48 -10.82
C ASP A 35 7.83 -23.17 -10.08
N VAL A 36 6.79 -24.00 -10.28
CA VAL A 36 5.50 -23.85 -9.57
C VAL A 36 5.67 -24.06 -8.07
N GLU A 37 6.49 -25.02 -7.66
CA GLU A 37 6.75 -25.31 -6.25
C GLU A 37 7.52 -24.17 -5.56
N ILE A 38 8.48 -23.55 -6.24
CA ILE A 38 9.21 -22.37 -5.72
C ILE A 38 8.26 -21.19 -5.51
N LEU A 39 7.36 -20.93 -6.48
CA LEU A 39 6.36 -19.87 -6.35
C LEU A 39 5.39 -20.14 -5.19
N ASP A 40 4.93 -21.39 -5.02
CA ASP A 40 4.06 -21.77 -3.92
C ASP A 40 4.73 -21.62 -2.55
N ARG A 41 6.00 -22.06 -2.42
CA ARG A 41 6.78 -21.87 -1.19
C ARG A 41 6.98 -20.38 -0.87
N SER A 42 7.28 -19.57 -1.88
CA SER A 42 7.46 -18.12 -1.70
C SER A 42 6.16 -17.44 -1.27
N ALA A 43 5.03 -17.78 -1.91
CA ALA A 43 3.72 -17.29 -1.53
C ALA A 43 3.34 -17.66 -0.09
N LYS A 44 3.63 -18.90 0.33
CA LYS A 44 3.42 -19.36 1.72
C LYS A 44 4.30 -18.62 2.71
N ALA A 45 5.56 -18.34 2.36
CA ALA A 45 6.46 -17.57 3.21
C ALA A 45 5.92 -16.15 3.45
N PHE A 46 5.52 -15.45 2.37
CA PHE A 46 4.88 -14.14 2.48
C PHE A 46 3.60 -14.16 3.31
N ALA A 47 2.72 -15.15 3.05
CA ALA A 47 1.48 -15.29 3.80
C ALA A 47 1.74 -15.53 5.30
N SER A 48 2.79 -16.26 5.66
CA SER A 48 3.19 -16.48 7.05
C SER A 48 3.64 -15.17 7.71
N VAL A 49 4.53 -14.42 7.06
CA VAL A 49 5.01 -13.13 7.59
C VAL A 49 3.85 -12.16 7.80
N VAL A 50 2.94 -12.06 6.83
CA VAL A 50 1.75 -11.23 6.95
C VAL A 50 0.86 -11.72 8.08
N LYS A 51 0.62 -13.03 8.21
CA LYS A 51 -0.23 -13.59 9.28
C LYS A 51 0.29 -13.22 10.67
N ASP A 52 1.61 -13.19 10.86
CA ASP A 52 2.24 -12.91 12.14
C ASP A 52 2.32 -11.39 12.42
N ALA A 53 2.58 -10.57 11.40
CA ALA A 53 2.69 -9.11 11.54
C ALA A 53 1.32 -8.41 11.64
N LYS A 54 0.33 -8.91 10.90
CA LYS A 54 -0.99 -8.28 10.73
C LYS A 54 -1.70 -7.94 12.05
N PRO A 55 -1.70 -8.77 13.11
CA PRO A 55 -2.35 -8.44 14.37
C PRO A 55 -1.81 -7.15 15.03
N ALA A 56 -0.55 -6.80 14.80
CA ALA A 56 0.08 -5.59 15.35
C ALA A 56 -0.21 -4.31 14.54
N VAL A 57 -0.89 -4.42 13.38
CA VAL A 57 -1.21 -3.29 12.51
C VAL A 57 -2.59 -2.74 12.84
N VAL A 58 -2.64 -1.46 13.21
CA VAL A 58 -3.85 -0.80 13.68
C VAL A 58 -4.39 0.21 12.68
N ASN A 59 -5.69 0.47 12.71
CA ASN A 59 -6.29 1.64 12.07
C ASN A 59 -6.24 2.82 13.05
N ILE A 60 -5.94 4.01 12.53
CA ILE A 60 -5.94 5.25 13.29
C ILE A 60 -6.97 6.16 12.66
N ARG A 61 -7.90 6.66 13.47
CA ARG A 61 -8.87 7.70 13.10
C ARG A 61 -8.59 8.93 13.94
N VAL A 62 -8.52 10.07 13.29
CA VAL A 62 -8.34 11.36 13.96
C VAL A 62 -9.53 12.27 13.69
N GLU A 63 -9.90 13.01 14.73
CA GLU A 63 -10.93 14.04 14.68
C GLU A 63 -10.27 15.36 15.09
N GLY A 64 -10.37 16.39 14.26
CA GLY A 64 -9.84 17.72 14.53
C GLY A 64 -10.86 18.81 14.21
N SER A 65 -10.84 19.87 15.00
CA SER A 65 -11.63 21.07 14.76
C SER A 65 -10.75 22.14 14.11
N VAL A 66 -10.89 22.30 12.80
CA VAL A 66 -10.07 23.27 12.05
C VAL A 66 -10.86 24.58 11.92
N GLU A 67 -10.26 25.68 12.36
CA GLU A 67 -10.67 27.02 11.93
C GLU A 67 -10.26 27.16 10.46
N ALA A 68 -11.21 27.50 9.58
CA ALA A 68 -10.98 27.57 8.13
C ALA A 68 -9.73 28.42 7.82
N ASN A 69 -8.68 27.78 7.26
CA ASN A 69 -7.47 28.46 6.82
C ASN A 69 -7.57 28.74 5.31
N PRO A 70 -7.67 30.02 4.89
CA PRO A 70 -7.80 30.41 3.49
C PRO A 70 -6.61 29.97 2.60
N GLU A 71 -5.42 29.78 3.16
CA GLU A 71 -4.25 29.32 2.40
C GLU A 71 -4.33 27.82 2.07
N PHE A 72 -4.89 27.02 2.98
CA PHE A 72 -5.08 25.58 2.76
C PHE A 72 -6.14 25.34 1.67
N GLU A 73 -7.24 26.10 1.69
CA GLU A 73 -8.26 26.05 0.63
C GLU A 73 -7.70 26.37 -0.75
N GLN A 74 -6.74 27.31 -0.85
CA GLN A 74 -6.08 27.66 -2.11
C GLN A 74 -5.16 26.56 -2.63
N PHE A 75 -4.54 25.77 -1.75
CA PHE A 75 -3.71 24.62 -2.14
C PHE A 75 -4.54 23.49 -2.76
N PHE A 76 -5.67 23.12 -2.14
CA PHE A 76 -6.55 22.06 -2.67
C PHE A 76 -7.34 22.48 -3.91
N ASN A 77 -7.56 23.78 -4.08
CA ASN A 77 -8.14 24.35 -5.29
C ASN A 77 -7.10 24.62 -6.39
N HIS A 78 -5.83 24.21 -6.20
CA HIS A 78 -4.77 24.41 -7.20
C HIS A 78 -4.93 23.45 -8.39
N PRO A 79 -4.73 23.90 -9.65
CA PRO A 79 -4.93 23.09 -10.85
C PRO A 79 -4.13 21.78 -10.92
N PHE A 80 -2.97 21.74 -10.25
CA PHE A 80 -2.14 20.54 -10.14
C PHE A 80 -2.81 19.42 -9.33
N PHE A 81 -3.41 19.77 -8.18
CA PHE A 81 -4.06 18.81 -7.29
C PHE A 81 -5.39 18.31 -7.88
N GLU A 82 -6.15 19.21 -8.51
CA GLU A 82 -7.37 18.88 -9.25
C GLU A 82 -7.12 17.86 -10.36
N ARG A 83 -6.00 17.98 -11.08
CA ARG A 83 -5.65 17.06 -12.17
C ARG A 83 -5.29 15.64 -11.65
N PHE A 84 -4.87 15.51 -10.40
CA PHE A 84 -4.46 14.23 -9.81
C PHE A 84 -5.62 13.53 -9.07
N PHE A 85 -6.44 14.27 -8.33
CA PHE A 85 -7.50 13.68 -7.49
C PHE A 85 -8.92 13.87 -8.04
N GLY A 86 -9.11 14.75 -9.03
CA GLY A 86 -10.41 15.03 -9.64
C GLY A 86 -11.13 16.25 -9.04
N PRO A 87 -12.11 16.82 -9.77
CA PRO A 87 -12.82 18.04 -9.38
C PRO A 87 -13.75 17.85 -8.17
N GLU A 88 -14.06 16.62 -7.76
CA GLU A 88 -14.88 16.31 -6.57
C GLU A 88 -14.27 16.82 -5.26
N TYR A 89 -12.98 17.16 -5.24
CA TYR A 89 -12.25 17.65 -4.07
C TYR A 89 -12.22 19.19 -3.95
N ARG A 90 -12.99 19.92 -4.76
CA ARG A 90 -13.14 21.38 -4.62
C ARG A 90 -13.82 21.74 -3.30
N PHE A 91 -13.19 22.63 -2.54
CA PHE A 91 -13.78 23.20 -1.33
C PHE A 91 -14.59 24.45 -1.70
N GLN A 92 -15.92 24.39 -1.55
CA GLN A 92 -16.84 25.47 -1.92
C GLN A 92 -17.90 25.71 -0.84
N ASP A 93 -17.49 26.11 0.36
CA ASP A 93 -18.42 26.68 1.35
C ASP A 93 -17.71 27.66 2.31
N PRO A 94 -17.87 28.99 2.13
CA PRO A 94 -17.21 30.00 2.95
C PRO A 94 -17.89 30.29 4.31
N GLN A 95 -18.96 29.58 4.71
CA GLN A 95 -19.75 29.96 5.89
C GLN A 95 -19.66 29.07 7.14
N ARG A 96 -18.85 27.99 7.18
CA ARG A 96 -18.72 27.14 8.39
C ARG A 96 -17.35 27.29 9.06
N ARG A 97 -17.27 28.19 10.05
CA ARG A 97 -16.03 28.54 10.78
C ARG A 97 -15.41 27.44 11.65
N LYS A 98 -16.08 26.31 11.86
CA LYS A 98 -15.47 25.10 12.45
C LYS A 98 -15.93 23.91 11.63
N ARG A 99 -15.04 23.38 10.79
CA ARG A 99 -15.27 22.11 10.10
C ARG A 99 -14.60 21.01 10.92
N GLN A 100 -15.36 20.01 11.32
CA GLN A 100 -14.78 18.76 11.82
C GLN A 100 -14.05 18.10 10.65
N GLN A 101 -12.73 18.02 10.73
CA GLN A 101 -11.91 17.28 9.79
C GLN A 101 -11.67 15.89 10.37
N PHE A 102 -11.96 14.88 9.57
CA PHE A 102 -11.64 13.49 9.87
C PHE A 102 -10.41 13.10 9.07
N GLY A 103 -9.44 12.47 9.74
CA GLY A 103 -8.28 11.85 9.11
C GLY A 103 -8.26 10.37 9.44
N ALA A 104 -7.61 9.59 8.58
CA ALA A 104 -7.44 8.16 8.79
C ALA A 104 -6.04 7.73 8.35
N GLY A 105 -5.48 6.75 9.05
CA GLY A 105 -4.14 6.23 8.81
C GLY A 105 -3.95 4.85 9.41
N SER A 106 -2.72 4.39 9.40
CA SER A 106 -2.31 3.11 9.99
C SER A 106 -1.22 3.33 11.03
N GLY A 107 -1.03 2.35 11.91
CA GLY A 107 0.12 2.33 12.81
C GLY A 107 0.53 0.91 13.18
N PHE A 108 1.66 0.80 13.86
CA PHE A 108 2.24 -0.47 14.29
C PHE A 108 2.48 -0.47 15.79
N ILE A 109 1.95 -1.47 16.50
CA ILE A 109 2.23 -1.66 17.92
C ILE A 109 3.64 -2.23 18.07
N ILE A 110 4.54 -1.47 18.71
CA ILE A 110 5.96 -1.81 18.78
C ILE A 110 6.37 -2.49 20.08
N ASN A 111 5.54 -2.44 21.13
CA ASN A 111 5.80 -3.09 22.41
C ASN A 111 4.52 -3.38 23.21
N GLN A 112 4.69 -4.17 24.28
CA GLN A 112 3.59 -4.60 25.15
C GLN A 112 2.98 -3.45 25.96
N ASP A 113 3.73 -2.36 26.16
CA ASP A 113 3.23 -1.16 26.85
C ASP A 113 2.24 -0.36 25.99
N GLY A 114 1.95 -0.77 24.76
CA GLY A 114 0.95 -0.14 23.89
C GLY A 114 1.45 1.10 23.15
N TYR A 115 2.77 1.21 22.92
CA TYR A 115 3.31 2.23 22.04
C TYR A 115 3.08 1.86 20.57
N ILE A 116 2.64 2.86 19.80
CA ILE A 116 2.32 2.73 18.39
C ILE A 116 3.09 3.77 17.58
N LEU A 117 3.81 3.31 16.56
CA LEU A 117 4.41 4.18 15.56
C LEU A 117 3.42 4.44 14.41
N THR A 118 3.37 5.69 13.97
CA THR A 118 2.57 6.15 12.82
C THR A 118 3.24 7.36 12.18
N ASN A 119 2.59 7.95 11.17
CA ASN A 119 3.06 9.17 10.54
C ASN A 119 2.63 10.42 11.31
N ASN A 120 3.48 11.45 11.32
CA ASN A 120 3.14 12.73 11.92
C ASN A 120 1.91 13.36 11.25
N HIS A 121 1.86 13.38 9.92
CA HIS A 121 0.74 13.99 9.19
C HIS A 121 -0.63 13.34 9.49
N VAL A 122 -0.65 12.11 10.03
CA VAL A 122 -1.88 11.44 10.46
C VAL A 122 -2.42 12.06 11.75
N VAL A 123 -1.55 12.52 12.66
CA VAL A 123 -1.93 12.92 14.03
C VAL A 123 -1.70 14.40 14.37
N GLU A 124 -0.97 15.16 13.55
CA GLU A 124 -0.48 16.52 13.84
C GLU A 124 -1.57 17.52 14.28
N LYS A 125 -2.81 17.37 13.81
CA LYS A 125 -3.94 18.29 14.09
C LYS A 125 -5.14 17.58 14.72
N ALA A 126 -4.89 16.41 15.31
CA ALA A 126 -5.92 15.61 15.94
C ALA A 126 -6.23 16.17 17.34
N ASP A 127 -7.47 16.58 17.56
CA ASP A 127 -7.98 16.82 18.93
C ASP A 127 -8.24 15.49 19.64
N LYS A 128 -8.65 14.47 18.88
CA LYS A 128 -8.89 13.12 19.36
C LYS A 128 -8.29 12.09 18.41
N ILE A 129 -7.59 11.11 18.97
CA ILE A 129 -7.00 9.99 18.25
C ILE A 129 -7.67 8.70 18.74
N THR A 130 -8.33 7.99 17.84
CA THR A 130 -8.94 6.69 18.10
C THR A 130 -8.22 5.61 17.32
N VAL A 131 -7.73 4.60 18.01
CA VAL A 131 -7.07 3.42 17.44
C VAL A 131 -8.06 2.28 17.39
N THR A 132 -8.15 1.58 16.26
CA THR A 132 -8.89 0.33 16.13
C THR A 132 -7.91 -0.83 15.96
N LEU A 133 -7.93 -1.76 16.91
CA LEU A 133 -7.10 -2.97 16.94
C LEU A 133 -7.63 -4.02 15.95
N ALA A 134 -6.84 -5.08 15.72
CA ALA A 134 -7.17 -6.15 14.79
C ALA A 134 -8.43 -6.96 15.19
N ASP A 135 -8.79 -6.97 16.46
CA ASP A 135 -10.01 -7.57 17.00
C ASP A 135 -11.24 -6.62 16.95
N ASN A 136 -11.08 -5.43 16.34
CA ASN A 136 -12.04 -4.33 16.26
C ASN A 136 -12.29 -3.58 17.58
N GLN A 137 -11.49 -3.82 18.62
CA GLN A 137 -11.52 -2.99 19.81
C GLN A 137 -11.07 -1.56 19.47
N GLN A 138 -11.88 -0.57 19.85
CA GLN A 138 -11.56 0.85 19.70
C GLN A 138 -11.05 1.41 21.02
N VAL A 139 -9.90 2.08 20.98
CA VAL A 139 -9.21 2.63 22.15
C VAL A 139 -8.76 4.04 21.84
N GLU A 140 -8.95 4.96 22.78
CA GLU A 140 -8.41 6.31 22.66
C GLU A 140 -6.89 6.29 22.90
N ALA A 141 -6.14 6.96 22.03
CA ALA A 141 -4.70 7.06 22.12
C ALA A 141 -4.26 8.46 22.56
N LYS A 142 -3.16 8.51 23.31
CA LYS A 142 -2.47 9.73 23.69
C LYS A 142 -1.30 9.96 22.76
N LEU A 143 -1.13 11.18 22.29
CA LEU A 143 0.09 11.58 21.60
C LEU A 143 1.24 11.66 22.61
N ILE A 144 2.33 10.94 22.35
CA ILE A 144 3.55 10.96 23.17
C ILE A 144 4.58 11.94 22.59
N GLY A 145 4.73 11.94 21.27
CA GLY A 145 5.63 12.86 20.58
C GLY A 145 5.53 12.77 19.06
N THR A 146 6.03 13.80 18.39
CA THR A 146 6.11 13.87 16.93
C THR A 146 7.47 14.37 16.48
N ASP A 147 7.88 13.94 15.30
CA ASP A 147 8.97 14.51 14.51
C ASP A 147 8.44 14.86 13.11
N PRO A 148 8.09 16.15 12.87
CA PRO A 148 7.61 16.59 11.56
C PRO A 148 8.64 16.45 10.44
N GLN A 149 9.95 16.46 10.74
CA GLN A 149 10.99 16.40 9.71
C GLN A 149 11.08 15.00 9.09
N SER A 150 10.94 13.95 9.92
CA SER A 150 10.92 12.57 9.45
C SER A 150 9.50 12.05 9.16
N ASP A 151 8.47 12.87 9.38
CA ASP A 151 7.05 12.50 9.34
C ASP A 151 6.71 11.28 10.22
N VAL A 152 7.24 11.22 11.44
CA VAL A 152 7.01 10.14 12.41
C VAL A 152 6.30 10.65 13.65
N ALA A 153 5.40 9.85 14.20
CA ALA A 153 4.77 10.10 15.48
C ALA A 153 4.70 8.84 16.34
N LEU A 154 4.74 9.05 17.65
CA LEU A 154 4.57 8.02 18.66
C LEU A 154 3.31 8.33 19.45
N ILE A 155 2.36 7.40 19.44
CA ILE A 155 1.14 7.45 20.26
C ILE A 155 1.12 6.27 21.22
N LYS A 156 0.32 6.36 22.28
CA LYS A 156 0.17 5.29 23.27
C LYS A 156 -1.29 5.01 23.54
N ILE A 157 -1.62 3.72 23.58
CA ILE A 157 -2.89 3.22 24.09
C ILE A 157 -2.69 2.53 25.45
N ASP A 158 -3.77 2.44 26.22
CA ASP A 158 -3.83 1.70 27.48
C ASP A 158 -4.90 0.62 27.35
N VAL A 159 -4.46 -0.65 27.29
CA VAL A 159 -5.34 -1.82 27.12
C VAL A 159 -4.97 -2.87 28.16
N ALA A 160 -5.96 -3.62 28.65
CA ALA A 160 -5.70 -4.75 29.53
C ALA A 160 -5.38 -6.01 28.71
N GLY A 161 -4.32 -6.73 29.10
CA GLY A 161 -3.90 -7.97 28.45
C GLY A 161 -2.69 -7.80 27.53
N ASP A 162 -2.30 -8.88 26.88
CA ASP A 162 -1.16 -8.90 25.96
C ASP A 162 -1.54 -8.27 24.62
N LEU A 163 -0.65 -7.44 24.08
CA LEU A 163 -0.80 -6.83 22.77
C LEU A 163 0.01 -7.60 21.73
N PRO A 164 -0.50 -7.78 20.50
CA PRO A 164 0.35 -8.22 19.39
C PRO A 164 1.35 -7.10 19.06
N THR A 165 2.64 -7.43 19.02
CA THR A 165 3.71 -6.46 18.77
C THR A 165 4.54 -6.86 17.56
N ILE A 166 5.00 -5.88 16.79
CA ILE A 166 6.02 -6.08 15.76
C ILE A 166 7.36 -5.50 16.21
N PRO A 167 8.43 -6.30 16.27
CA PRO A 167 9.74 -5.80 16.64
C PRO A 167 10.33 -4.93 15.52
N LEU A 168 11.12 -3.93 15.90
CA LEU A 168 11.86 -3.12 14.94
C LEU A 168 13.09 -3.89 14.44
N GLY A 169 13.27 -3.93 13.12
CA GLY A 169 14.45 -4.49 12.47
C GLY A 169 15.60 -3.48 12.36
N ASN A 170 16.76 -3.96 11.90
CA ASN A 170 17.89 -3.10 11.55
C ASN A 170 17.82 -2.72 10.07
N SER A 171 17.53 -1.45 9.75
CA SER A 171 17.47 -0.96 8.39
C SER A 171 18.84 -0.80 7.72
N GLU A 172 19.93 -0.68 8.49
CA GLU A 172 21.30 -0.56 7.94
C GLU A 172 21.80 -1.86 7.30
N ALA A 173 21.18 -2.99 7.66
CA ALA A 173 21.50 -4.30 7.11
C ALA A 173 20.76 -4.61 5.79
N LEU A 174 19.82 -3.75 5.36
CA LEU A 174 19.02 -3.98 4.16
C LEU A 174 19.80 -3.62 2.89
N GLU A 175 19.62 -4.44 1.86
CA GLU A 175 20.25 -4.24 0.55
C GLU A 175 19.23 -3.87 -0.54
N VAL A 176 19.67 -3.11 -1.55
CA VAL A 176 18.83 -2.76 -2.70
C VAL A 176 18.54 -4.03 -3.51
N GLY A 177 17.24 -4.34 -3.68
CA GLY A 177 16.77 -5.53 -4.38
C GLY A 177 16.13 -6.57 -3.45
N GLU A 178 16.27 -6.39 -2.13
CA GLU A 178 15.55 -7.19 -1.16
C GLU A 178 14.03 -6.96 -1.23
N TRP A 179 13.28 -8.01 -0.92
CA TRP A 179 11.83 -7.99 -0.92
C TRP A 179 11.31 -7.36 0.37
N VAL A 180 10.36 -6.44 0.22
CA VAL A 180 9.66 -5.79 1.33
C VAL A 180 8.16 -6.00 1.20
N ILE A 181 7.47 -6.00 2.33
CA ILE A 181 6.00 -6.07 2.39
C ILE A 181 5.54 -4.81 3.09
N ALA A 182 4.66 -4.04 2.45
CA ALA A 182 3.96 -2.95 3.13
C ALA A 182 2.58 -3.43 3.58
N ILE A 183 2.26 -3.22 4.87
CA ILE A 183 0.99 -3.60 5.46
C ILE A 183 0.34 -2.34 6.04
N GLY A 184 -0.95 -2.13 5.77
CA GLY A 184 -1.69 -0.98 6.30
C GLY A 184 -3.16 -1.27 6.55
N ASN A 185 -3.80 -0.43 7.34
CA ASN A 185 -5.24 -0.44 7.61
C ASN A 185 -5.85 0.98 7.59
N PRO A 186 -5.66 1.80 6.54
CA PRO A 186 -6.13 3.19 6.58
C PRO A 186 -7.65 3.32 6.54
N PHE A 187 -8.38 2.35 5.94
CA PHE A 187 -9.83 2.46 5.74
C PHE A 187 -10.66 1.63 6.73
N GLY A 188 -10.04 0.89 7.65
CA GLY A 188 -10.76 -0.05 8.53
C GLY A 188 -11.41 -1.22 7.78
N LEU A 189 -11.13 -1.36 6.48
CA LEU A 189 -11.43 -2.53 5.67
C LEU A 189 -10.24 -3.47 5.81
N ASN A 190 -10.47 -4.74 6.14
CA ASN A 190 -9.47 -5.83 6.23
C ASN A 190 -8.10 -5.46 5.60
N GLN A 191 -7.05 -5.29 6.41
CA GLN A 191 -5.76 -4.68 6.04
C GLN A 191 -5.29 -4.92 4.59
N THR A 192 -4.71 -3.89 3.97
CA THR A 192 -4.09 -3.96 2.65
C THR A 192 -2.63 -4.42 2.75
N VAL A 193 -2.20 -5.26 1.81
CA VAL A 193 -0.82 -5.75 1.68
C VAL A 193 -0.35 -5.45 0.26
N THR A 194 0.83 -4.85 0.10
CA THR A 194 1.47 -4.57 -1.19
C THR A 194 2.93 -4.97 -1.19
#